data_AF-A0ABD5WRZ1-F1
#
_entry.id   AF-A0ABD5WRZ1-F1
#
_cell.length_a   1.000
_cell.length_b   1.000
_cell.length_c   1.000
_cell.angle_alpha   90.00
_cell.angle_beta   90.00
_cell.angle_gamma   90.00
#
_symmetry.space_group_name_H-M   'P 1'
#
loop_
_entity.id
_entity.type
_entity.pdbx_description
1 polymer ?
#
loop_
_entity_poly.entity_id
_entity_poly.type
_entity_poly.pdbx_seq_one_letter_code
_entity_poly.pdbx_strand_id
1 'polypeptide(L)' 'MNDDSLDRTDTGILYLLQRDARSTATEEIGEKVGVAASTVATRIRDLETAGVVTDYKPTRKTSSWNW' A
#
# COMPACT_ATOMS: atom_id res chain seq x y z
N MET A 1 14.06 -15.31 8.49
CA MET A 1 12.80 -14.75 8.99
C MET A 1 13.14 -13.36 9.48
N ASN A 2 13.08 -12.37 8.60
CA ASN A 2 13.54 -11.02 8.94
C ASN A 2 12.32 -10.16 9.24
N ASP A 3 12.06 -10.08 10.55
CA ASP A 3 11.56 -8.93 11.29
C ASP A 3 10.23 -8.30 10.84
N ASP A 4 9.16 -8.74 11.49
CA ASP A 4 7.78 -8.20 11.46
C ASP A 4 7.65 -6.72 11.89
N SER A 5 8.72 -5.93 11.94
CA SER A 5 8.64 -4.51 12.30
C SER A 5 8.58 -3.63 11.04
N LEU A 6 7.35 -3.27 10.66
CA LEU A 6 7.14 -2.17 9.70
C LEU A 6 7.80 -0.91 10.25
N ASP A 7 8.74 -0.35 9.49
CA ASP A 7 9.35 0.92 9.87
C ASP A 7 8.36 2.08 9.65
N ARG A 8 8.74 3.28 10.09
CA ARG A 8 7.88 4.46 9.99
C ARG A 8 7.56 4.83 8.54
N THR A 9 8.49 4.56 7.62
CA THR A 9 8.30 4.82 6.20
C THR A 9 7.33 3.80 5.62
N ASP A 10 7.51 2.51 5.92
CA ASP A 10 6.61 1.45 5.46
C ASP A 10 5.18 1.68 5.97
N THR A 11 5.03 2.08 7.24
CA THR A 11 3.74 2.46 7.84
C THR A 11 3.11 3.66 7.12
N GLY A 12 3.90 4.68 6.78
CA GLY A 12 3.44 5.85 6.05
C GLY A 12 2.99 5.51 4.62
N ILE A 13 3.74 4.64 3.94
CA ILE A 13 3.40 4.15 2.60
C ILE A 13 2.07 3.40 2.65
N LEU A 14 1.91 2.46 3.60
CA LEU A 14 0.67 1.68 3.76
C LEU A 14 -0.53 2.59 4.05
N TYR A 15 -0.38 3.58 4.94
CA TYR A 15 -1.43 4.54 5.24
C TYR A 15 -1.90 5.30 4.00
N LEU A 16 -0.97 5.77 3.17
CA LEU A 16 -1.29 6.50 1.95
C LEU A 16 -1.94 5.61 0.89
N LEU A 17 -1.43 4.39 0.69
CA LEU A 17 -2.02 3.41 -0.20
C LEU A 17 -3.43 3.00 0.24
N GLN A 18 -3.71 2.90 1.54
CA GLN A 18 -5.07 2.61 2.00
C GLN A 18 -6.04 3.76 1.74
N ARG A 19 -5.57 5.01 1.82
CA ARG A 19 -6.41 6.19 1.64
C ARG A 19 -6.83 6.39 0.18
N ASP A 20 -5.92 6.13 -0.76
CA ASP A 20 -6.22 6.18 -2.19
C ASP A 20 -5.34 5.20 -2.98
N ALA A 21 -5.69 3.93 -2.84
CA ALA A 21 -5.03 2.79 -3.48
C ALA A 21 -5.00 2.86 -5.01
N ARG A 22 -5.91 3.63 -5.62
CA ARG A 22 -6.10 3.63 -7.08
C ARG A 22 -5.52 4.84 -7.79
N SER A 23 -5.14 5.89 -7.07
CA SER A 23 -4.63 7.12 -7.71
C SER A 23 -3.38 7.71 -7.08
N THR A 24 -2.89 7.18 -5.94
CA THR A 24 -1.66 7.75 -5.36
C THR A 24 -0.42 7.29 -6.13
N ALA A 25 0.27 8.24 -6.77
CA ALA A 25 1.55 7.98 -7.44
C ALA A 25 2.71 7.83 -6.44
N THR A 26 3.73 7.05 -6.79
CA THR A 26 4.91 6.84 -5.93
C THR A 26 5.70 8.12 -5.65
N GLU A 27 5.66 9.10 -6.56
CA GLU A 27 6.23 10.45 -6.34
C GLU A 27 5.53 11.16 -5.19
N GLU A 28 4.20 11.22 -5.21
CA GLU A 28 3.41 11.88 -4.16
C GLU A 28 3.59 11.19 -2.80
N ILE A 29 3.70 9.86 -2.78
CA ILE A 29 4.00 9.11 -1.56
C ILE A 29 5.40 9.47 -1.06
N GLY A 30 6.38 9.50 -1.96
CA GLY A 30 7.77 9.83 -1.64
C GLY A 30 7.91 11.21 -1.01
N GLU A 31 7.24 12.21 -1.58
CA GLU A 31 7.18 13.58 -1.02
C GLU A 31 6.60 13.59 0.40
N LYS A 32 5.54 12.82 0.66
CA LYS A 32 4.87 12.78 1.97
C LYS A 32 5.65 12.01 3.04
N VAL A 33 6.37 10.96 2.66
CA VAL A 33 7.13 10.13 3.61
C VAL A 33 8.63 10.47 3.66
N GLY A 34 9.08 11.42 2.82
CA GLY A 34 10.44 11.95 2.83
C GLY A 34 11.48 11.07 2.13
N VAL A 35 11.09 10.31 1.12
CA VAL A 35 11.99 9.40 0.37
C VAL A 35 11.78 9.53 -1.14
N ALA A 36 12.73 9.04 -1.94
CA ALA A 36 12.59 9.04 -3.39
C ALA A 36 11.47 8.09 -3.85
N ALA A 37 10.82 8.41 -4.98
CA ALA A 37 9.79 7.58 -5.59
C ALA A 37 10.26 6.14 -5.87
N SER A 38 11.54 5.96 -6.25
CA SER A 38 12.15 4.65 -6.46
C SER A 38 12.28 3.84 -5.16
N THR A 39 12.53 4.51 -4.03
CA THR A 39 12.54 3.89 -2.70
C THR A 39 11.14 3.42 -2.33
N VAL A 40 10.12 4.26 -2.55
CA VAL A 40 8.71 3.86 -2.35
C VAL A 40 8.37 2.62 -3.16
N ALA A 41 8.70 2.61 -4.46
CA ALA A 41 8.40 1.46 -5.32
C ALA A 41 9.09 0.16 -4.86
N THR A 42 10.32 0.26 -4.34
CA THR A 42 11.05 -0.87 -3.78
C THR A 42 10.37 -1.38 -2.51
N ARG A 43 10.04 -0.47 -1.57
CA ARG A 43 9.35 -0.83 -0.32
C ARG A 43 7.98 -1.45 -0.56
N ILE A 44 7.21 -0.96 -1.52
CA ILE A 44 5.91 -1.56 -1.88
C ILE A 44 6.11 -3.02 -2.34
N ARG A 45 7.09 -3.28 -3.20
CA ARG A 45 7.41 -4.66 -3.65
C ARG A 45 7.86 -5.55 -2.50
N ASP A 46 8.65 -5.02 -1.57
CA ASP A 46 9.09 -5.75 -0.39
C ASP A 46 7.89 -6.12 0.50
N LEU A 47 6.96 -5.17 0.71
CA LEU A 47 5.72 -5.37 1.46
C LEU A 47 4.76 -6.36 0.78
N GLU A 48 4.68 -6.36 -0.54
CA GLU A 48 3.93 -7.35 -1.34
C GLU A 48 4.57 -8.75 -1.21
N THR A 49 5.89 -8.83 -1.33
CA THR A 49 6.65 -10.09 -1.20
C THR A 49 6.56 -10.66 0.21
N ALA A 50 6.53 -9.80 1.22
CA ALA A 50 6.31 -10.17 2.62
C ALA A 50 4.85 -10.56 2.93
N GLY A 51 3.91 -10.37 1.98
CA GLY A 51 2.49 -10.64 2.19
C GLY A 51 1.79 -9.64 3.10
N VAL A 52 2.38 -8.48 3.36
CA VAL A 52 1.74 -7.36 4.09
C VAL A 52 0.73 -6.66 3.19
N VAL A 53 1.06 -6.51 1.91
CA VAL A 53 0.14 -6.02 0.87
C VAL A 53 -0.30 -7.22 0.04
N THR A 54 -1.52 -7.71 0.27
CA THR A 54 -1.97 -8.98 -0.33
C THR A 54 -2.85 -8.83 -1.57
N ASP A 55 -3.69 -7.79 -1.64
CA ASP A 55 -4.62 -7.60 -2.76
C ASP A 55 -5.32 -6.22 -2.68
N TYR A 56 -5.38 -5.48 -3.79
CA TYR A 56 -6.17 -4.24 -3.91
C TYR A 56 -7.64 -4.60 -4.15
N LYS A 57 -8.35 -5.17 -3.16
CA LYS A 57 -9.75 -5.58 -3.38
C LYS A 57 -10.70 -4.39 -3.38
N PRO A 58 -11.34 -4.02 -4.52
CA PRO A 58 -12.55 -3.23 -4.47
C PRO A 58 -13.66 -4.09 -3.85
N THR A 59 -14.06 -3.82 -2.62
CA THR A 59 -15.27 -4.42 -2.06
C THR A 59 -16.48 -3.86 -2.81
N ARG A 60 -16.95 -4.57 -3.84
CA ARG A 60 -18.26 -4.33 -4.43
C ARG A 60 -19.29 -4.93 -3.45
N LYS A 61 -20.05 -4.09 -2.73
CA LYS A 61 -21.28 -4.57 -2.08
C LYS A 61 -22.22 -5.03 -3.20
N THR A 62 -22.19 -6.31 -3.55
CA THR A 62 -23.30 -6.95 -4.25
C THR A 62 -24.42 -7.06 -3.22
N SER A 63 -25.29 -6.06 -3.19
CA SER A 63 -26.61 -6.23 -2.63
C SER A 63 -27.36 -7.22 -3.54
N SER A 64 -27.73 -8.33 -2.93
CA SER A 64 -28.49 -9.45 -3.48
C SER A 64 -29.68 -8.98 -4.31
N TRP A 65 -29.74 -9.39 -5.59
CA TRP A 65 -31.01 -9.45 -6.30
C TRP A 65 -31.61 -10.83 -6.03
N ASN A 66 -32.63 -10.85 -5.18
CA ASN A 66 -33.53 -11.98 -5.02
C ASN A 66 -34.45 -12.04 -6.25
N TRP A 67 -34.50 -13.20 -6.89
CA TRP A 67 -35.63 -13.62 -7.73
C TRP A 67 -36.77 -14.13 -6.85
#